data_AF-A0A958YC28-F1
#
_entry.id   AF-A0A958YC28-F1
#
_cell.length_a   1.000
_cell.length_b   1.000
_cell.length_c   1.000
_cell.angle_alpha   90.00
_cell.angle_beta   90.00
_cell.angle_gamma   90.00
#
_symmetry.space_group_name_H-M   'P 1'
#
loop_
_entity.id
_entity.type
_entity.pdbx_description
1 polymer ?
#
loop_
_entity_poly.entity_id
_entity_poly.type
_entity_poly.pdbx_seq_one_letter_code
_entity_poly.pdbx_strand_id
1 'polypeptide(L)'
;MIKLFRNIRKKLLREGKATNYLKYAIGEIVLVVIGILIALQINNWNSNRIQNTNELLLSKRLLEETQRNLVTLRTDSLIAETSRSSALNILHLIGLDTNQVAERTLDSLVFKILASPSLDFNSSVLDEALSTGQVANFKNDSLKDIIYTLPAKLKKVKEREKIIDEESNKHLVPLIYEFTSLRNIDYT
;
A
#
# COMPACT_ATOMS: atom_id res chain seq x y z
N MET A 1 -29.02 27.22 -32.85
CA MET A 1 -29.18 28.69 -32.99
C MET A 1 -30.50 29.08 -32.34
N ILE A 2 -30.48 29.79 -31.22
CA ILE A 2 -31.70 30.23 -30.53
C ILE A 2 -32.53 31.04 -31.53
N LYS A 3 -33.83 30.70 -31.70
CA LYS A 3 -34.72 31.29 -32.73
C LYS A 3 -34.73 32.83 -32.68
N LEU A 4 -34.55 33.40 -31.50
CA LEU A 4 -34.48 34.83 -31.23
C LEU A 4 -33.33 35.52 -32.00
N PHE A 5 -32.08 35.06 -31.81
CA PHE A 5 -30.90 35.64 -32.48
C PHE A 5 -30.94 35.44 -34.00
N ARG A 6 -31.47 34.31 -34.46
CA ARG A 6 -31.67 34.04 -35.89
C ARG A 6 -32.61 35.05 -36.55
N ASN A 7 -33.70 35.41 -35.87
CA ASN A 7 -34.69 36.36 -36.39
C ASN A 7 -34.15 37.80 -36.40
N ILE A 8 -33.37 38.19 -35.38
CA ILE A 8 -32.72 39.50 -35.31
C ILE A 8 -31.74 39.69 -36.46
N ARG A 9 -30.90 38.69 -36.76
CA ARG A 9 -29.97 38.75 -37.90
C ARG A 9 -30.67 38.87 -39.25
N LYS A 10 -31.75 38.11 -39.47
CA LYS A 10 -32.53 38.19 -40.72
C LYS A 10 -33.16 39.57 -40.91
N LYS A 11 -33.63 40.21 -39.84
CA LYS A 11 -34.15 41.57 -39.87
C LYS A 11 -33.06 42.60 -40.21
N LEU A 12 -31.89 42.49 -39.60
CA LEU A 12 -30.76 43.42 -39.84
C LEU A 12 -30.16 43.32 -41.25
N LEU A 13 -30.14 42.11 -41.83
CA LEU A 13 -29.77 41.90 -43.24
C LEU A 13 -30.78 42.54 -44.20
N ARG A 14 -32.08 42.41 -43.90
CA ARG A 14 -33.16 43.05 -44.68
C ARG A 14 -33.11 44.58 -44.64
N GLU A 15 -32.60 45.15 -43.55
CA GLU A 15 -32.44 46.60 -43.37
C GLU A 15 -31.11 47.15 -43.94
N GLY A 16 -30.28 46.34 -44.61
CA GLY A 16 -29.00 46.79 -45.18
C GLY A 16 -27.88 47.08 -44.16
N LYS A 17 -28.07 46.72 -42.87
CA LYS A 17 -27.15 47.04 -41.76
C LYS A 17 -26.08 45.96 -41.58
N ALA A 18 -25.21 45.78 -42.58
CA ALA A 18 -24.17 44.73 -42.59
C ALA A 18 -23.23 44.77 -41.37
N THR A 19 -22.82 45.96 -40.93
CA THR A 19 -21.95 46.15 -39.75
C THR A 19 -22.61 45.68 -38.45
N ASN A 20 -23.92 45.91 -38.30
CA ASN A 20 -24.67 45.45 -37.13
C ASN A 20 -24.86 43.93 -37.19
N TYR A 21 -25.16 43.37 -38.36
CA TYR A 21 -25.23 41.91 -38.55
C TYR A 21 -23.95 41.20 -38.10
N LEU A 22 -22.77 41.72 -38.47
CA LEU A 22 -21.47 41.15 -38.06
C LEU A 22 -21.27 41.21 -36.54
N LYS A 23 -21.58 42.35 -35.89
CA LYS A 23 -21.51 42.48 -34.42
C LYS A 23 -22.39 41.45 -33.70
N TYR A 24 -23.63 41.24 -34.17
CA TYR A 24 -24.54 40.27 -33.58
C TYR A 24 -24.12 38.82 -33.86
N ALA A 25 -23.55 38.51 -35.03
CA ALA A 25 -23.03 37.19 -35.35
C ALA A 25 -21.82 36.82 -34.47
N ILE A 26 -20.92 37.77 -34.21
CA ILE A 26 -19.79 37.59 -33.28
C ILE A 26 -20.31 37.37 -31.86
N GLY A 27 -21.29 38.16 -31.42
CA GLY A 27 -21.91 38.00 -30.10
C GLY A 27 -22.54 36.61 -29.90
N GLU A 28 -23.18 36.05 -30.93
CA GLU A 28 -23.74 34.70 -30.89
C GLU A 28 -22.65 33.62 -30.77
N ILE A 29 -21.55 33.75 -31.52
CA ILE A 29 -20.41 32.81 -31.41
C ILE A 29 -19.82 32.87 -30.00
N VAL A 30 -19.59 34.06 -29.46
CA VAL A 30 -19.05 34.24 -28.10
C VAL A 30 -19.98 33.61 -27.06
N LEU A 31 -21.29 33.80 -27.18
CA LEU A 31 -22.27 33.23 -26.25
C LEU A 31 -22.31 31.70 -26.32
N VAL A 32 -22.23 31.13 -27.53
CA VAL A 32 -22.12 29.67 -27.72
C VAL A 32 -20.83 29.13 -27.12
N VAL A 33 -19.69 29.81 -27.36
CA VAL A 33 -18.39 29.42 -26.80
C VAL A 33 -18.42 29.46 -25.27
N ILE A 34 -18.98 30.50 -24.66
CA ILE A 34 -19.17 30.57 -23.19
C ILE A 34 -20.01 29.40 -22.69
N GLY A 35 -21.11 29.05 -23.38
CA GLY A 35 -21.94 27.91 -23.03
C GLY A 35 -21.16 26.58 -23.06
N ILE A 36 -20.34 26.36 -24.09
CA ILE A 36 -19.48 25.17 -24.21
C ILE A 36 -18.43 25.15 -23.10
N LEU A 37 -17.78 26.28 -22.81
CA LEU A 37 -16.77 26.38 -21.76
C LEU A 37 -17.37 26.10 -20.37
N ILE A 38 -18.56 26.60 -20.07
CA ILE A 38 -19.26 26.30 -18.81
C ILE A 38 -19.59 24.80 -18.74
N ALA A 39 -20.11 24.21 -19.82
CA ALA A 39 -20.40 22.78 -19.86
C ALA A 39 -19.14 21.92 -19.62
N LEU A 40 -18.02 22.27 -20.27
CA LEU A 40 -16.73 21.63 -20.04
C LEU A 40 -16.24 21.81 -18.61
N GLN A 41 -16.38 23.01 -18.03
CA GLN A 41 -16.00 23.26 -16.64
C GLN A 41 -16.81 22.42 -15.65
N ILE A 42 -18.13 22.33 -15.84
CA ILE A 42 -19.01 21.49 -15.00
C ILE A 42 -18.59 20.02 -15.10
N ASN A 43 -18.32 19.53 -16.31
CA ASN A 43 -17.85 18.15 -16.52
C ASN A 43 -16.51 17.91 -15.82
N ASN A 44 -15.52 18.78 -16.03
CA ASN A 44 -14.20 18.67 -15.40
C ASN A 44 -14.29 18.74 -13.87
N TRP A 45 -15.14 19.62 -13.33
CA TRP A 45 -15.37 19.72 -11.89
C TRP A 45 -15.98 18.43 -11.32
N ASN A 46 -16.97 17.84 -12.00
CA ASN A 46 -17.58 16.58 -11.58
C ASN A 46 -16.56 15.41 -11.62
N SER A 47 -15.77 15.31 -12.69
CA SER A 47 -14.70 14.32 -12.81
C SER A 47 -13.65 14.47 -11.72
N ASN A 48 -13.18 15.69 -11.44
CA ASN A 48 -12.24 15.97 -10.36
C ASN A 48 -12.81 15.62 -8.99
N ARG A 49 -14.10 15.89 -8.75
CA ARG A 49 -14.77 15.52 -7.49
C ARG A 49 -14.75 14.00 -7.29
N ILE A 50 -15.13 13.23 -8.31
CA ILE A 50 -15.15 11.77 -8.27
C ILE A 50 -13.73 11.23 -8.04
N GLN A 51 -12.73 11.76 -8.74
CA GLN A 51 -11.33 11.37 -8.56
C GLN A 51 -10.85 11.63 -7.12
N ASN A 52 -11.12 12.81 -6.56
CA ASN A 52 -10.75 13.14 -5.18
C ASN A 52 -11.44 12.21 -4.16
N THR A 53 -12.70 11.87 -4.39
CA THR A 53 -13.42 10.92 -3.52
C THR A 53 -12.81 9.53 -3.56
N ASN A 54 -12.44 9.05 -4.75
CA ASN A 54 -11.78 7.75 -4.92
C ASN A 54 -10.37 7.74 -4.31
N GLU A 55 -9.59 8.81 -4.49
CA GLU A 55 -8.26 8.98 -3.86
C GLU A 55 -8.38 8.93 -2.33
N LEU A 56 -9.35 9.63 -1.74
CA LEU A 56 -9.59 9.61 -0.29
C LEU A 56 -10.01 8.23 0.21
N LEU A 57 -10.91 7.55 -0.50
CA LEU A 57 -11.36 6.20 -0.14
C LEU A 57 -10.19 5.22 -0.18
N LEU A 58 -9.39 5.24 -1.24
CA LEU A 58 -8.22 4.39 -1.37
C LEU A 58 -7.18 4.70 -0.29
N SER A 59 -6.92 5.97 -0.01
CA SER A 59 -6.02 6.40 1.08
C SER A 59 -6.45 5.82 2.42
N LYS A 60 -7.76 5.86 2.72
CA LYS A 60 -8.30 5.31 3.96
C LYS A 60 -8.11 3.80 4.03
N ARG A 61 -8.40 3.06 2.95
CA ARG A 61 -8.22 1.61 2.89
C ARG A 61 -6.75 1.20 3.07
N LEU A 62 -5.83 1.90 2.40
CA LEU A 62 -4.38 1.68 2.54
C LEU A 62 -3.89 1.99 3.95
N LEU A 63 -4.42 3.04 4.58
CA LEU A 63 -4.09 3.38 5.97
C LEU A 63 -4.55 2.28 6.93
N GLU A 64 -5.79 1.79 6.80
CA GLU A 64 -6.33 0.70 7.63
C GLU A 64 -5.57 -0.62 7.44
N GLU A 65 -5.18 -0.96 6.21
CA GLU A 65 -4.29 -2.10 5.93
C GLU A 65 -2.92 -1.91 6.57
N THR A 66 -2.30 -0.74 6.39
CA THR A 66 -0.98 -0.44 6.96
C THR A 66 -1.00 -0.48 8.48
N GLN A 67 -2.06 0.02 9.13
CA GLN A 67 -2.22 -0.03 10.58
C GLN A 67 -2.30 -1.47 11.10
N ARG A 68 -3.03 -2.35 10.41
CA ARG A 68 -3.07 -3.78 10.75
C ARG A 68 -1.70 -4.42 10.59
N ASN A 69 -1.03 -4.16 9.48
CA ASN A 69 0.31 -4.68 9.21
C ASN A 69 1.33 -4.20 10.26
N LEU A 70 1.22 -2.96 10.76
CA LEU A 70 2.09 -2.45 11.83
C LEU A 70 1.90 -3.20 13.16
N VAL A 71 0.69 -3.66 13.46
CA VAL A 71 0.44 -4.49 14.66
C VAL A 71 1.13 -5.84 14.51
N THR A 72 0.92 -6.52 13.38
CA THR A 72 1.56 -7.81 13.10
C THR A 72 3.08 -7.70 13.11
N LEU A 73 3.64 -6.70 12.40
CA LEU A 73 5.09 -6.43 12.35
C LEU A 73 5.72 -6.22 13.74
N ARG A 74 5.00 -5.59 14.67
CA ARG A 74 5.50 -5.40 16.04
C ARG A 74 5.58 -6.73 16.79
N THR A 75 4.58 -7.58 16.63
CA THR A 75 4.57 -8.93 17.20
C THR A 75 5.70 -9.76 16.61
N ASP A 76 5.87 -9.75 15.29
CA ASP A 76 6.92 -10.49 14.59
C ASP A 76 8.32 -10.01 15.03
N SER A 77 8.50 -8.69 15.17
CA SER A 77 9.74 -8.10 15.68
C SER A 77 10.04 -8.51 17.12
N LEU A 78 9.02 -8.65 17.97
CA LEU A 78 9.20 -9.11 19.36
C LEU A 78 9.62 -10.58 19.41
N ILE A 79 9.01 -11.42 18.56
CA ILE A 79 9.38 -12.84 18.41
C ILE A 79 10.82 -12.95 17.93
N ALA A 80 11.21 -12.18 16.90
CA ALA A 80 12.58 -12.15 16.39
C ALA A 80 13.60 -11.75 17.48
N GLU A 81 13.30 -10.72 18.26
CA GLU A 81 14.20 -10.25 19.33
C GLU A 81 14.30 -11.27 20.47
N THR A 82 13.19 -11.94 20.78
CA THR A 82 13.16 -13.03 21.78
C THR A 82 13.97 -14.24 21.31
N SER A 83 13.84 -14.62 20.04
CA SER A 83 14.63 -15.69 19.41
C SER A 83 16.12 -15.34 19.44
N ARG A 84 16.49 -14.11 19.05
CA ARG A 84 17.86 -13.60 19.08
C ARG A 84 18.46 -13.65 20.49
N SER A 85 17.72 -13.15 21.49
CA SER A 85 18.14 -13.18 22.89
C SER A 85 18.31 -14.62 23.38
N SER A 86 17.41 -15.52 22.98
CA SER A 86 17.49 -16.93 23.37
C SER A 86 18.71 -17.63 22.77
N ALA A 87 19.03 -17.34 21.50
CA ALA A 87 20.24 -17.83 20.85
C ALA A 87 21.52 -17.37 21.57
N LEU A 88 21.58 -16.09 21.96
CA LEU A 88 22.73 -15.56 22.73
C LEU A 88 22.86 -16.22 24.11
N ASN A 89 21.73 -16.47 24.78
CA ASN A 89 21.74 -17.19 26.06
C ASN A 89 22.28 -18.61 25.88
N ILE A 90 21.84 -19.35 24.86
CA ILE A 90 22.40 -20.70 24.59
C ILE A 90 23.91 -20.61 24.33
N LEU A 91 24.38 -19.64 23.55
CA LEU A 91 25.82 -19.46 23.32
C LEU A 91 26.59 -19.21 24.63
N HIS A 92 26.00 -18.50 25.59
CA HIS A 92 26.61 -18.28 26.90
C HIS A 92 26.68 -19.56 27.75
N LEU A 93 25.76 -20.52 27.54
CA LEU A 93 25.78 -21.80 28.23
C LEU A 93 26.90 -22.73 27.74
N ILE A 94 27.46 -22.49 26.55
CA ILE A 94 28.53 -23.32 25.98
C ILE A 94 29.79 -23.20 26.87
N GLY A 95 30.18 -24.32 27.48
CA GLY A 95 31.37 -24.41 28.33
C GLY A 95 31.12 -24.18 29.83
N LEU A 96 29.87 -23.97 30.25
CA LEU A 96 29.49 -23.98 31.67
C LEU A 96 29.29 -25.43 32.17
N ASP A 97 29.53 -25.65 33.47
CA ASP A 97 29.22 -26.92 34.12
C ASP A 97 27.69 -27.13 34.12
N THR A 98 27.24 -28.27 33.59
CA THR A 98 25.81 -28.60 33.42
C THR A 98 25.03 -28.59 34.73
N ASN A 99 25.70 -28.74 35.88
CA ASN A 99 25.07 -28.65 37.20
C ASN A 99 24.60 -27.23 37.57
N GLN A 100 25.01 -26.21 36.82
CA GLN A 100 24.63 -24.80 37.03
C GLN A 100 23.47 -24.35 36.14
N VAL A 101 22.99 -25.21 35.23
CA VAL A 101 21.92 -24.89 34.28
C VAL A 101 20.71 -25.73 34.61
N ALA A 102 19.61 -25.09 35.01
CA ALA A 102 18.34 -25.80 35.15
C ALA A 102 17.89 -26.29 33.76
N GLU A 103 17.64 -27.59 33.61
CA GLU A 103 17.25 -28.26 32.35
C GLU A 103 16.09 -27.53 31.64
N ARG A 104 15.09 -27.08 32.41
CA ARG A 104 13.94 -26.27 31.94
C ARG A 104 14.29 -24.94 31.26
N THR A 105 15.47 -24.40 31.55
CA THR A 105 15.94 -23.16 30.90
C THR A 105 16.38 -23.42 29.47
N LEU A 106 16.90 -24.62 29.15
CA LEU A 106 17.38 -24.93 27.80
C LEU A 106 16.21 -25.18 26.83
N ASP A 107 15.19 -25.93 27.24
CA ASP A 107 14.03 -26.25 26.39
C ASP A 107 13.30 -24.99 25.91
N SER A 108 12.98 -24.08 26.84
CA SER A 108 12.33 -22.81 26.51
C SER A 108 13.17 -21.95 25.56
N LEU A 109 14.51 -21.97 25.69
CA LEU A 109 15.41 -21.24 24.80
C LEU A 109 15.43 -21.85 23.39
N VAL A 110 15.51 -23.18 23.29
CA VAL A 110 15.49 -23.88 22.00
C VAL A 110 14.15 -23.67 21.30
N PHE A 111 13.03 -23.76 22.02
CA PHE A 111 11.70 -23.46 21.48
C PHE A 111 11.63 -22.06 20.85
N LYS A 112 12.12 -21.04 21.57
CA LYS A 112 12.11 -19.64 21.12
C LYS A 112 12.99 -19.41 19.90
N ILE A 113 14.07 -20.17 19.73
CA ILE A 113 14.94 -20.09 18.55
C ILE A 113 14.26 -20.72 17.33
N LEU A 114 13.60 -21.86 17.53
CA LEU A 114 12.88 -22.57 16.47
C LEU A 114 11.62 -21.85 16.00
N ALA A 115 11.04 -20.98 16.83
CA ALA A 115 9.99 -20.05 16.45
C ALA A 115 10.54 -19.00 15.45
N SER A 116 10.67 -19.41 14.18
CA SER A 116 11.11 -18.52 13.10
C SER A 116 9.97 -17.54 12.77
N PRO A 117 10.17 -16.23 12.95
CA PRO A 117 9.15 -15.25 12.60
C PRO A 117 8.98 -15.21 11.08
N SER A 118 7.73 -15.27 10.62
CA SER A 118 7.38 -15.09 9.21
C SER A 118 6.49 -13.86 9.09
N LEU A 119 6.81 -12.98 8.14
CA LEU A 119 6.08 -11.75 7.92
C LEU A 119 4.70 -12.05 7.35
N ASP A 120 3.68 -11.96 8.19
CA ASP A 120 2.28 -12.02 7.77
C ASP A 120 1.77 -10.62 7.38
N PHE A 121 2.24 -10.15 6.21
CA PHE A 121 1.86 -8.86 5.65
C PHE A 121 0.62 -8.99 4.75
N ASN A 122 -0.45 -8.26 5.08
CA ASN A 122 -1.62 -8.13 4.21
C ASN A 122 -1.39 -7.07 3.14
N SER A 123 -1.36 -7.49 1.87
CA SER A 123 -1.19 -6.60 0.71
C SER A 123 -2.44 -6.48 -0.15
N SER A 124 -3.62 -6.92 0.31
CA SER A 124 -4.81 -7.04 -0.55
C SER A 124 -5.21 -5.71 -1.20
N VAL A 125 -5.25 -4.62 -0.42
CA VAL A 125 -5.59 -3.28 -0.90
C VAL A 125 -4.43 -2.71 -1.72
N LEU A 126 -3.18 -2.90 -1.27
CA LEU A 126 -1.99 -2.50 -2.02
C LEU A 126 -1.96 -3.12 -3.43
N ASP A 127 -2.20 -4.42 -3.53
CA ASP A 127 -2.17 -5.18 -4.78
C ASP A 127 -3.31 -4.77 -5.72
N GLU A 128 -4.52 -4.54 -5.19
CA GLU A 128 -5.63 -3.96 -5.94
C GLU A 128 -5.27 -2.57 -6.48
N ALA A 129 -4.72 -1.70 -5.63
CA ALA A 129 -4.38 -0.32 -6.00
C ALA A 129 -3.31 -0.26 -7.10
N LEU A 130 -2.30 -1.11 -7.02
CA LEU A 130 -1.23 -1.22 -7.99
C LEU A 130 -1.71 -1.82 -9.31
N SER A 131 -2.44 -2.93 -9.26
CA SER A 131 -2.94 -3.63 -10.45
C SER A 131 -3.96 -2.81 -11.25
N THR A 132 -4.78 -2.01 -10.57
CA THR A 132 -5.78 -1.14 -11.20
C THR A 132 -5.22 0.22 -11.64
N GLY A 133 -3.94 0.52 -11.33
CA GLY A 133 -3.30 1.79 -11.63
C GLY A 133 -3.84 2.99 -10.84
N GLN A 134 -4.68 2.76 -9.81
CA GLN A 134 -5.26 3.83 -9.01
C GLN A 134 -4.21 4.67 -8.27
N VAL A 135 -3.05 4.07 -7.95
CA VAL A 135 -1.92 4.76 -7.30
C VAL A 135 -1.42 5.95 -8.14
N ALA A 136 -1.49 5.88 -9.47
CA ALA A 136 -1.01 6.96 -10.34
C ALA A 136 -1.81 8.27 -10.15
N ASN A 137 -3.06 8.16 -9.67
CA ASN A 137 -3.95 9.30 -9.48
C ASN A 137 -3.69 10.09 -8.20
N PHE A 138 -2.83 9.59 -7.31
CA PHE A 138 -2.44 10.34 -6.11
C PHE A 138 -1.67 11.61 -6.49
N LYS A 139 -2.02 12.71 -5.83
CA LYS A 139 -1.35 14.00 -6.04
C LYS A 139 0.03 14.08 -5.38
N ASN A 140 0.26 13.27 -4.35
CA ASN A 140 1.51 13.27 -3.60
C ASN A 140 2.50 12.28 -4.22
N ASP A 141 3.53 12.80 -4.91
CA ASP A 141 4.55 11.99 -5.58
C ASP A 141 5.39 11.16 -4.60
N SER A 142 5.71 11.70 -3.42
CA SER A 142 6.45 10.97 -2.39
C SER A 142 5.65 9.77 -1.87
N LEU A 143 4.33 9.92 -1.69
CA LEU A 143 3.46 8.81 -1.29
C LEU A 143 3.41 7.74 -2.38
N LYS A 144 3.29 8.13 -3.65
CA LYS A 144 3.32 7.20 -4.78
C LYS A 144 4.61 6.39 -4.80
N ASP A 145 5.76 7.04 -4.66
CA ASP A 145 7.06 6.36 -4.64
C ASP A 145 7.16 5.33 -3.51
N ILE A 146 6.68 5.67 -2.31
CA ILE A 146 6.61 4.71 -1.19
C ILE A 146 5.73 3.51 -1.54
N ILE A 147 4.54 3.75 -2.09
CA ILE A 147 3.59 2.68 -2.47
C ILE A 147 4.18 1.79 -3.56
N TYR A 148 4.83 2.35 -4.58
CA TYR A 148 5.45 1.60 -5.67
C TYR A 148 6.68 0.81 -5.25
N THR A 149 7.45 1.31 -4.27
CA THR A 149 8.68 0.63 -3.81
C THR A 149 8.44 -0.41 -2.72
N LEU A 150 7.31 -0.34 -2.01
CA LEU A 150 6.97 -1.24 -0.91
C LEU A 150 6.96 -2.74 -1.31
N PRO A 151 6.38 -3.17 -2.45
CA PRO A 151 6.42 -4.58 -2.85
C PRO A 151 7.84 -5.14 -3.00
N ALA A 152 8.77 -4.35 -3.52
CA ALA A 152 10.16 -4.76 -3.66
C ALA A 152 10.85 -4.93 -2.29
N LYS A 153 10.51 -4.08 -1.31
CA LYS A 153 10.99 -4.22 0.07
C LYS A 153 10.44 -5.47 0.73
N LEU A 154 9.13 -5.72 0.59
CA LEU A 154 8.47 -6.92 1.15
C LEU A 154 9.05 -8.20 0.55
N LYS A 155 9.29 -8.23 -0.77
CA LYS A 155 9.91 -9.37 -1.44
C LYS A 155 11.28 -9.70 -0.85
N LYS A 156 12.14 -8.69 -0.63
CA LYS A 156 13.46 -8.89 -0.02
C LYS A 156 13.39 -9.45 1.41
N VAL A 157 12.39 -9.05 2.19
CA VAL A 157 12.18 -9.61 3.54
C VAL A 157 11.77 -11.08 3.44
N LYS A 158 10.76 -11.41 2.62
CA LYS A 158 10.30 -12.78 2.42
C LYS A 158 11.40 -13.72 1.89
N GLU A 159 12.27 -13.22 1.00
CA GLU A 159 13.42 -13.99 0.53
C GLU A 159 14.41 -14.32 1.66
N ARG A 160 14.62 -13.39 2.61
CA ARG A 160 15.48 -13.64 3.78
C ARG A 160 14.85 -14.63 4.74
N GLU A 161 13.56 -14.50 5.02
CA GLU A 161 12.83 -15.43 5.87
C GLU A 161 12.91 -16.85 5.33
N LYS A 162 12.70 -17.01 4.01
CA LYS A 162 12.85 -18.30 3.35
C LYS A 162 14.24 -18.90 3.55
N ILE A 163 15.31 -18.11 3.45
CA ILE A 163 16.68 -18.59 3.69
C ILE A 163 16.84 -19.04 5.14
N ILE A 164 16.32 -18.28 6.11
CA ILE A 164 16.38 -18.63 7.54
C ILE A 164 15.64 -19.95 7.81
N ASP A 165 14.44 -20.11 7.25
CA ASP A 165 13.65 -21.33 7.37
C ASP A 165 14.37 -22.53 6.72
N GLU A 166 14.98 -22.35 5.56
CA GLU A 166 15.75 -23.39 4.88
C GLU A 166 16.99 -23.81 5.69
N GLU A 167 17.76 -22.85 6.21
CA GLU A 167 18.94 -23.12 7.05
C GLU A 167 18.53 -23.83 8.36
N SER A 168 17.46 -23.38 9.00
CA SER A 168 16.93 -24.00 10.22
C SER A 168 16.52 -25.45 9.96
N ASN A 169 15.73 -25.71 8.92
CA ASN A 169 15.26 -27.06 8.60
C ASN A 169 16.36 -28.00 8.11
N LYS A 170 17.41 -27.47 7.46
CA LYS A 170 18.49 -28.28 6.90
C LYS A 170 19.59 -28.58 7.92
N HIS A 171 19.83 -27.68 8.88
CA HIS A 171 20.97 -27.76 9.77
C HIS A 171 20.57 -27.81 11.25
N LEU A 172 19.78 -26.84 11.72
CA LEU A 172 19.48 -26.69 13.14
C LEU A 172 18.51 -27.76 13.66
N VAL A 173 17.39 -27.98 12.96
CA VAL A 173 16.38 -28.97 13.36
C VAL A 173 16.94 -30.38 13.36
N PRO A 174 17.66 -30.85 12.32
CA PRO A 174 18.29 -32.18 12.34
C PRO A 174 19.30 -32.34 13.48
N LEU A 175 20.12 -31.31 13.76
CA LEU A 175 21.06 -31.34 14.88
C LEU A 175 20.33 -31.52 16.22
N ILE A 176 19.24 -30.79 16.45
CA ILE A 176 18.45 -30.94 17.69
C ILE A 176 17.89 -32.36 17.81
N TYR A 177 17.43 -32.95 16.70
CA TYR A 177 16.92 -34.33 16.67
C TYR A 177 17.96 -35.40 17.02
N GLU A 178 19.26 -35.13 16.86
CA GLU A 178 20.32 -36.05 17.32
C GLU A 178 20.36 -36.16 18.85
N PHE A 179 19.92 -35.13 19.58
CA PHE A 179 19.99 -35.06 21.04
C PHE A 179 18.63 -35.18 21.73
N THR A 180 17.54 -34.70 21.13
CA THR A 180 16.19 -34.77 21.71
C THR A 180 15.08 -34.70 20.66
N SER A 181 13.88 -35.18 21.01
CA SER A 181 12.69 -35.00 20.17
C SER A 181 12.11 -33.60 20.36
N LEU A 182 11.71 -32.93 19.28
CA LEU A 182 10.98 -31.65 19.36
C LEU A 182 9.68 -31.75 20.18
N ARG A 183 9.09 -32.95 20.34
CA ARG A 183 7.91 -33.16 21.20
C ARG A 183 8.21 -32.98 22.69
N ASN A 184 9.48 -33.11 23.07
CA ASN A 184 9.93 -32.98 24.45
C ASN A 184 10.34 -31.53 24.77
N ILE A 185 10.44 -30.66 23.75
CA ILE A 185 10.77 -29.25 23.93
C ILE A 185 9.48 -28.50 24.24
N ASP A 186 9.34 -28.05 25.48
CA ASP A 186 8.20 -27.25 25.91
C ASP A 186 8.50 -25.74 25.94
N TYR A 187 7.44 -24.95 26.10
CA TYR A 187 7.54 -23.49 26.20
C TYR A 187 7.61 -23.00 27.66
N THR A 188 7.40 -23.89 28.66
CA THR A 188 7.01 -23.55 30.05
C THR A 188 8.11 -23.62 31.10
#